data_AF-A0A059D1G9-F1
#
_entry.id   AF-A0A059D1G9-F1
#
_cell.length_a   1.000
_cell.length_b   1.000
_cell.length_c   1.000
_cell.angle_alpha   90.00
_cell.angle_beta   90.00
_cell.angle_gamma   90.00
#
_symmetry.space_group_name_H-M   'P 1'
#
loop_
_entity.id
_entity.type
_entity.pdbx_description
1 polymer ?
#
loop_
_entity_poly.entity_id
_entity_poly.type
_entity_poly.pdbx_seq_one_letter_code
_entity_poly.pdbx_strand_id
1 'polypeptide(L)' 'MKSPASAEEKARQANESILNPCHWADCGGGSCNRTSIVSYSCLCDEGYYNLFNLTAFPCYKQCNWFGLLESWDFIFK' A
#
# COMPACT_ATOMS: atom_id res chain seq x y z
N MET A 1 -36.71 -5.73 -11.06
CA MET A 1 -36.30 -5.65 -9.64
C MET A 1 -35.17 -6.65 -9.43
N LYS A 2 -33.98 -6.21 -9.00
CA LYS A 2 -32.82 -7.11 -8.79
C LYS A 2 -32.99 -7.77 -7.41
N SER A 3 -33.18 -9.10 -7.38
CA SER A 3 -33.21 -9.84 -6.12
C SER A 3 -31.91 -9.66 -5.34
N PRO A 4 -31.96 -9.52 -4.00
CA PRO A 4 -30.75 -9.43 -3.20
C PRO A 4 -29.93 -10.72 -3.35
N ALA A 5 -28.61 -10.57 -3.43
CA ALA A 5 -27.70 -11.71 -3.47
C ALA A 5 -27.95 -12.63 -2.27
N SER A 6 -27.96 -13.95 -2.49
CA SER A 6 -28.22 -14.92 -1.41
C SER A 6 -27.14 -14.80 -0.32
N ALA A 7 -27.48 -15.17 0.91
CA ALA A 7 -26.54 -15.15 2.03
C ALA A 7 -25.27 -15.97 1.74
N GLU A 8 -25.39 -17.02 0.93
CA GLU A 8 -24.30 -17.91 0.52
C GLU A 8 -23.36 -17.24 -0.50
N GLU A 9 -23.92 -16.48 -1.47
CA GLU A 9 -23.15 -15.68 -2.44
C GLU A 9 -22.31 -14.61 -1.70
N LYS A 10 -22.92 -13.97 -0.69
CA LYS A 10 -22.24 -12.94 0.12
C LYS A 10 -21.13 -13.54 0.99
N ALA A 11 -21.32 -14.74 1.53
CA ALA A 11 -20.31 -15.48 2.29
C ALA A 11 -19.13 -15.91 1.40
N ARG A 12 -19.41 -16.43 0.19
CA ARG A 12 -18.35 -16.76 -0.79
C ARG A 12 -17.55 -15.52 -1.17
N GLN A 13 -18.23 -14.41 -1.42
CA GLN A 13 -17.57 -13.15 -1.77
C GLN A 13 -16.75 -12.58 -0.59
N ALA A 14 -17.23 -12.72 0.64
CA ALA A 14 -16.49 -12.35 1.84
C ALA A 14 -15.24 -13.22 2.04
N ASN A 15 -15.33 -14.54 1.80
CA ASN A 15 -14.20 -15.45 1.89
C ASN A 15 -13.10 -15.11 0.87
N GLU A 16 -13.46 -14.81 -0.36
CA GLU A 16 -12.52 -14.33 -1.40
C GLU A 16 -11.86 -12.99 -1.00
N SER A 17 -12.60 -12.15 -0.28
CA SER A 17 -12.10 -10.85 0.19
C SER A 17 -11.13 -10.99 1.36
N ILE A 18 -11.40 -11.87 2.33
CA ILE A 18 -10.53 -12.13 3.49
C ILE A 18 -9.22 -12.78 3.05
N LEU A 19 -9.29 -13.67 2.06
CA LEU A 19 -8.11 -14.30 1.47
C LEU A 19 -7.35 -13.35 0.54
N ASN A 20 -7.80 -12.12 0.32
CA ASN A 20 -7.04 -11.19 -0.49
C ASN A 20 -6.05 -10.42 0.39
N PRO A 21 -4.73 -10.67 0.27
CA PRO A 21 -3.74 -10.00 1.08
C PRO A 21 -3.73 -8.47 0.92
N CYS A 22 -4.14 -7.96 -0.24
CA CYS A 22 -4.22 -6.52 -0.48
C CYS A 22 -5.38 -5.82 0.24
N HIS A 23 -6.36 -6.56 0.79
CA HIS A 23 -7.42 -5.94 1.59
C HIS A 23 -6.94 -5.54 2.99
N TRP A 24 -5.92 -6.20 3.52
CA TRP A 24 -5.37 -5.94 4.86
C TRP A 24 -3.95 -5.38 4.85
N ALA A 25 -3.26 -5.48 3.71
CA ALA A 25 -1.97 -4.83 3.52
C ALA A 25 -2.12 -3.34 3.22
N ASP A 26 -1.41 -2.51 3.97
CA ASP A 26 -1.22 -1.11 3.64
C ASP A 26 0.20 -0.94 3.06
N CYS A 27 0.26 -0.68 1.76
CA CYS A 27 1.53 -0.44 1.06
C CYS A 27 2.01 1.02 1.15
N GLY A 28 1.24 1.93 1.76
CA GLY A 28 1.59 3.34 1.86
C GLY A 28 1.61 4.03 0.50
N GLY A 29 2.77 4.59 0.11
CA GLY A 29 2.97 5.29 -1.17
C GLY A 29 3.21 4.35 -2.37
N GLY A 30 2.37 3.32 -2.49
CA GLY A 30 2.51 2.32 -3.53
C GLY A 30 1.27 1.45 -3.68
N SER A 31 1.34 0.51 -4.62
CA SER A 31 0.24 -0.39 -4.96
C SER A 31 0.51 -1.81 -4.49
N CYS A 32 -0.52 -2.47 -3.94
CA CYS A 32 -0.43 -3.89 -3.58
C CYS A 32 -0.59 -4.79 -4.81
N ASN A 33 0.37 -5.68 -5.00
CA ASN A 33 0.36 -6.74 -6.00
C ASN A 33 0.18 -8.10 -5.33
N ARG A 34 -0.97 -8.74 -5.55
CA ARG A 34 -1.26 -10.07 -5.01
C ARG A 34 -0.50 -11.12 -5.81
N THR A 35 0.45 -11.80 -5.18
CA THR A 35 1.22 -12.88 -5.80
C THR A 35 0.62 -14.26 -5.53
N SER A 36 -0.03 -14.44 -4.37
CA SER A 36 -0.67 -15.70 -3.96
C SER A 36 -1.93 -15.46 -3.12
N ILE A 37 -2.53 -16.55 -2.65
CA ILE A 37 -3.69 -16.51 -1.75
C ILE A 37 -3.33 -15.87 -0.40
N VAL A 38 -2.09 -15.97 0.07
CA VAL A 38 -1.66 -15.41 1.37
C VAL A 38 -0.48 -14.44 1.24
N SER A 39 0.07 -14.28 0.03
CA SER A 39 1.26 -13.49 -0.21
C SER A 39 0.96 -12.32 -1.14
N TYR A 40 1.60 -11.20 -0.84
CA TYR A 40 1.53 -9.98 -1.63
C TYR A 40 2.91 -9.33 -1.70
N SER A 41 3.02 -8.36 -2.58
CA SER A 41 4.18 -7.49 -2.71
C SER A 41 3.71 -6.06 -2.93
N CYS A 42 4.35 -5.10 -2.27
CA CYS A 42 4.13 -3.68 -2.49
C CYS A 42 5.06 -3.17 -3.59
N LEU A 43 4.45 -2.56 -4.61
CA LEU A 43 5.14 -1.86 -5.69
C LEU A 43 5.14 -0.36 -5.35
N CYS A 44 6.31 0.22 -5.16
CA CYS A 44 6.43 1.61 -4.74
C CYS A 44 6.33 2.56 -5.93
N ASP A 45 5.62 3.67 -5.73
CA ASP A 45 5.54 4.76 -6.69
C ASP A 45 6.86 5.56 -6.71
N GLU A 46 7.00 6.44 -7.70
CA GLU A 46 8.23 7.22 -7.89
C GLU A 46 8.60 8.04 -6.63
N GLY A 47 9.85 7.90 -6.19
CA GLY A 47 10.35 8.56 -4.98
C GLY A 47 9.99 7.86 -3.66
N TYR A 48 9.26 6.75 -3.70
CA TYR A 48 9.08 5.82 -2.58
C TYR A 48 9.94 4.57 -2.78
N TYR A 49 10.29 3.94 -1.66
CA TYR A 49 11.11 2.72 -1.67
C TYR A 49 10.70 1.81 -0.52
N ASN A 50 10.95 0.52 -0.70
CA ASN A 50 10.65 -0.49 0.30
C ASN A 50 11.67 -0.44 1.44
N LEU A 51 11.22 -0.66 2.67
CA LEU A 51 12.12 -0.85 3.80
C LEU A 51 13.00 -2.08 3.56
N PHE A 52 14.32 -1.93 3.73
CA PHE A 52 15.32 -2.96 3.42
C PHE A 52 15.31 -3.50 1.98
N ASN A 53 14.72 -2.79 1.02
CA ASN A 53 14.54 -3.26 -0.36
C ASN A 53 13.77 -4.59 -0.46
N LEU A 54 12.87 -4.85 0.50
CA LEU A 54 12.01 -6.03 0.53
C LEU A 54 10.57 -5.64 0.24
N THR A 55 9.98 -6.20 -0.82
CA THR A 55 8.64 -5.87 -1.30
C THR A 55 7.51 -6.32 -0.36
N ALA A 56 7.82 -7.09 0.68
CA ALA A 56 6.85 -7.45 1.72
C ALA A 56 6.60 -6.29 2.70
N PHE A 57 7.46 -5.27 2.71
CA PHE A 57 7.30 -4.09 3.57
C PHE A 57 6.59 -2.95 2.84
N PRO A 58 5.95 -2.03 3.58
CA PRO A 58 5.35 -0.84 3.01
C PRO A 58 6.37 0.09 2.35
N CYS A 59 5.89 0.84 1.37
CA CYS A 59 6.65 1.86 0.69
C CYS A 59 6.71 3.13 1.54
N TYR A 60 7.92 3.62 1.77
CA TYR A 60 8.16 4.87 2.48
C TYR A 60 8.95 5.85 1.62
N LYS A 61 8.74 7.13 1.88
CA LYS A 61 9.53 8.22 1.31
C LYS A 61 10.34 8.82 2.43
N GLN A 62 11.62 9.08 2.19
CA GLN A 62 12.42 9.77 3.18
C GLN A 62 11.87 11.19 3.33
N CYS A 63 11.17 11.43 4.43
CA CYS A 63 10.87 12.79 4.86
C CYS A 63 12.17 13.37 5.39
N ASN A 64 12.88 14.10 4.52
CA ASN A 64 14.03 14.85 4.95
C ASN A 64 13.50 15.99 5.82
N TRP A 65 13.56 15.84 7.14
CA TRP A 65 13.24 16.92 8.09
C TRP A 65 14.10 18.16 7.80
N PHE A 66 15.33 17.95 7.31
CA PHE A 66 16.23 18.98 6.80
C PHE A 66 15.84 19.56 5.42
N GLY A 67 14.77 19.09 4.78
CA GLY A 67 14.24 19.66 3.54
C GLY A 67 13.44 20.95 3.73
N LEU A 68 13.12 21.33 4.97
CA LEU A 68 12.70 22.70 5.32
C LEU A 68 13.90 23.61 5.64
N LEU A 69 15.13 23.08 5.69
CA LEU A 69 16.34 23.88 5.86
C LEU A 69 16.95 24.35 4.53
N GLU A 70 16.51 23.81 3.39
CA GLU A 70 16.79 24.40 2.06
C GLU A 70 16.10 25.79 1.89
N SER A 71 15.19 26.19 2.79
CA SER A 71 14.69 27.58 2.86
C SER A 71 15.65 28.53 3.58
N TRP A 72 16.64 28.03 4.32
CA TRP A 72 17.56 28.85 5.12
C TRP A 72 18.83 29.25 4.37
N ASP A 73 19.21 28.53 3.31
CA ASP A 73 20.24 28.98 2.34
C ASP A 73 19.79 30.22 1.55
N PHE A 74 18.49 30.54 1.52
CA PHE A 74 17.93 31.72 0.86
C PHE A 74 17.91 32.98 1.74
N ILE A 75 18.00 32.84 3.07
CA ILE A 75 17.91 33.97 4.01
C ILE A 75 19.30 34.58 4.32
N PHE A 76 20.39 33.81 4.18
CA PHE A 76 21.77 34.26 4.42
C PHE A 76 22.61 34.44 3.14
N LYS A 77 21.96 34.67 2.00
CA LYS A 77 22.61 35.12 0.76
C LYS A 77 22.31 36.59 0.50
#